data_AF-A0A1D6NDF5-F1
#
_entry.id   AF-A0A1D6NDF5-F1
#
_cell.length_a   1.000
_cell.length_b   1.000
_cell.length_c   1.000
_cell.angle_alpha   90.00
_cell.angle_beta   90.00
_cell.angle_gamma   90.00
#
_symmetry.space_group_name_H-M   'P 1'
#
loop_
_entity.id
_entity.type
_entity.pdbx_description
1 polymer ?
#
loop_
_entity_poly.entity_id
_entity_poly.type
_entity_poly.pdbx_seq_one_letter_code
_entity_poly.pdbx_strand_id
1 'polypeptide(L)'
;MDGDLWDKVLQPENEYRRQLIDQVVSTALPESKSPEQVSAAVKAFMTADLPHELIELLEKIVLQNSAFSGNFNLQNLLISTAIKADPSRVMDYVNRLDNFDGPAVGEVAIDSMLPLYCLPNIAFMH
;
A
#
# COMPACT_ATOMS: atom_id res chain seq x y z
N MET A 1 -16.11 -9.43 9.57
CA MET A 1 -17.41 -8.84 9.21
C MET A 1 -17.27 -7.60 8.33
N ASP A 2 -16.07 -7.05 8.14
CA ASP A 2 -15.83 -5.87 7.27
C ASP A 2 -15.64 -6.16 5.78
N GLY A 3 -15.22 -7.38 5.41
CA GLY A 3 -14.96 -7.75 4.01
C GLY A 3 -16.20 -7.65 3.11
N ASP A 4 -17.37 -8.07 3.62
CA ASP A 4 -18.66 -7.99 2.91
C ASP A 4 -19.13 -6.56 2.63
N LEU A 5 -18.78 -5.61 3.52
CA LEU A 5 -19.13 -4.21 3.36
C LEU A 5 -18.31 -3.57 2.26
N TRP A 6 -16.99 -3.84 2.27
CA TRP A 6 -16.07 -3.39 1.24
C TRP A 6 -16.44 -3.92 -0.15
N ASP A 7 -16.78 -5.20 -0.24
CA ASP A 7 -17.21 -5.83 -1.50
C ASP A 7 -18.43 -5.10 -2.08
N LYS A 8 -19.44 -4.81 -1.25
CA LYS A 8 -20.64 -4.07 -1.65
C LYS A 8 -20.37 -2.62 -2.06
N VAL A 9 -19.56 -1.88 -1.30
CA VAL A 9 -19.31 -0.46 -1.60
C VAL A 9 -18.37 -0.27 -2.79
N LEU A 10 -17.50 -1.23 -3.06
CA LEU A 10 -16.55 -1.21 -4.18
C LEU A 10 -17.12 -1.83 -5.46
N GLN A 11 -18.40 -2.23 -5.49
CA GLN A 11 -19.03 -2.73 -6.70
C GLN A 11 -18.96 -1.68 -7.83
N PRO A 12 -18.65 -2.09 -9.07
CA PRO A 12 -18.58 -1.18 -10.21
C PRO A 12 -19.94 -0.56 -10.56
N GLU A 13 -21.04 -1.21 -10.15
CA GLU A 13 -22.41 -0.71 -10.29
C GLU A 13 -22.74 0.42 -9.30
N ASN A 14 -21.92 0.64 -8.29
CA ASN A 14 -22.15 1.68 -7.29
C ASN A 14 -21.64 3.04 -7.78
N GLU A 15 -22.56 3.97 -8.06
CA GLU A 15 -22.26 5.35 -8.46
C GLU A 15 -21.43 6.11 -7.40
N TYR A 16 -21.59 5.77 -6.12
CA TYR A 16 -20.88 6.39 -5.01
C TYR A 16 -19.52 5.75 -4.72
N ARG A 17 -19.13 4.69 -5.44
CA ARG A 17 -17.86 3.98 -5.22
C ARG A 17 -16.68 4.94 -5.12
N ARG A 18 -16.47 5.79 -6.13
CA ARG A 18 -15.37 6.77 -6.15
C ARG A 18 -15.45 7.76 -4.99
N GLN A 19 -16.65 8.24 -4.66
CA GLN A 19 -16.85 9.19 -3.57
C GLN A 19 -16.51 8.57 -2.21
N LEU A 20 -16.93 7.32 -1.99
CA LEU A 20 -16.60 6.56 -0.79
C LEU A 20 -15.10 6.31 -0.68
N ILE A 21 -14.45 5.92 -1.78
CA ILE A 21 -13.00 5.72 -1.84
C ILE A 21 -12.27 7.01 -1.46
N ASP A 22 -12.64 8.13 -2.08
CA ASP A 22 -12.02 9.43 -1.83
C ASP A 22 -12.16 9.86 -0.35
N GLN A 23 -13.37 9.72 0.22
CA GLN A 23 -13.62 10.01 1.64
C GLN A 23 -12.81 9.09 2.58
N VAL A 24 -12.72 7.81 2.24
CA VAL A 24 -11.99 6.81 3.00
C VAL A 24 -10.49 7.09 2.98
N VAL A 25 -9.94 7.38 1.80
CA VAL A 25 -8.51 7.66 1.60
C VAL A 25 -8.11 9.02 2.18
N SER A 26 -8.98 10.02 2.09
CA SER A 26 -8.68 11.37 2.57
C SER A 26 -8.89 11.56 4.07
N THR A 27 -9.85 10.85 4.68
CA THR A 27 -10.28 11.10 6.06
C THR A 27 -10.36 9.81 6.89
N ALA A 28 -11.16 8.83 6.47
CA ALA A 28 -11.53 7.72 7.37
C ALA A 28 -10.35 6.80 7.76
N LEU A 29 -9.48 6.48 6.80
CA LEU A 29 -8.29 5.66 7.05
C LEU A 29 -7.14 6.41 7.73
N PRO A 30 -6.80 7.66 7.36
CA PRO A 30 -5.76 8.40 8.11
C PRO A 30 -6.15 8.70 9.56
N GLU A 31 -7.44 8.86 9.87
CA GLU A 31 -7.93 8.95 11.25
C GLU A 31 -7.97 7.59 11.97
N SER A 32 -8.10 6.48 11.22
CA SER A 32 -8.15 5.15 11.80
C SER A 32 -6.77 4.71 12.31
N LYS A 33 -6.66 4.57 13.63
CA LYS A 33 -5.45 4.06 14.33
C LYS A 33 -5.40 2.54 14.40
N SER A 34 -6.34 1.86 13.76
CA SER A 34 -6.48 0.41 13.84
C SER A 34 -5.79 -0.27 12.64
N PRO A 35 -4.67 -1.00 12.84
CA PRO A 35 -3.96 -1.68 11.74
C PRO A 35 -4.84 -2.71 11.01
N GLU A 36 -5.81 -3.29 11.71
CA GLU A 36 -6.79 -4.22 11.14
C GLU A 36 -7.71 -3.54 10.12
N GLN A 37 -8.15 -2.30 10.38
CA GLN A 37 -9.02 -1.55 9.45
C GLN A 37 -8.25 -1.14 8.20
N VAL A 38 -7.00 -0.67 8.36
CA VAL A 38 -6.12 -0.35 7.23
C VAL A 38 -5.90 -1.61 6.38
N SER A 39 -5.60 -2.74 7.00
CA SER A 39 -5.39 -4.01 6.27
C SER A 39 -6.64 -4.50 5.54
N ALA A 40 -7.83 -4.33 6.13
CA ALA A 40 -9.10 -4.71 5.50
C ALA A 40 -9.41 -3.84 4.28
N ALA A 41 -9.27 -2.51 4.42
CA ALA A 41 -9.47 -1.59 3.31
C ALA A 41 -8.43 -1.82 2.20
N VAL A 42 -7.17 -2.09 2.57
CA VAL A 42 -6.13 -2.38 1.60
C VAL A 42 -6.47 -3.59 0.73
N LYS A 43 -6.88 -4.71 1.35
CA LYS A 43 -7.32 -5.91 0.62
C LYS A 43 -8.49 -5.62 -0.30
N ALA A 44 -9.43 -4.81 0.18
CA ALA A 44 -10.59 -4.41 -0.60
C ALA A 44 -10.20 -3.60 -1.85
N PHE A 45 -9.29 -2.63 -1.71
CA PHE A 45 -8.75 -1.87 -2.84
C PHE A 45 -7.94 -2.73 -3.82
N MET A 46 -7.18 -3.72 -3.32
CA MET A 46 -6.47 -4.67 -4.19
C MET A 46 -7.44 -5.48 -5.04
N THR A 47 -8.53 -5.98 -4.45
CA THR A 47 -9.58 -6.71 -5.18
C THR A 47 -10.34 -5.81 -6.16
N ALA A 48 -10.48 -4.52 -5.83
CA ALA A 48 -11.16 -3.53 -6.68
C ALA A 48 -10.27 -2.96 -7.80
N ASP A 49 -9.03 -3.44 -7.93
CA ASP A 49 -8.03 -3.00 -8.93
C ASP A 49 -7.70 -1.50 -8.82
N LEU A 50 -7.57 -1.01 -7.57
CA LEU A 50 -7.27 0.40 -7.26
C LEU A 50 -5.92 0.58 -6.55
N PRO A 51 -4.80 0.27 -7.20
CA PRO A 51 -3.49 0.30 -6.57
C PRO A 51 -2.93 1.72 -6.39
N HIS A 52 -3.41 2.71 -7.15
CA HIS A 52 -2.93 4.10 -7.05
C HIS A 52 -3.44 4.78 -5.77
N GLU A 53 -4.75 4.67 -5.51
CA GLU A 53 -5.42 5.19 -4.32
C GLU A 53 -4.86 4.54 -3.03
N LEU A 54 -4.53 3.24 -3.11
CA LEU A 54 -3.83 2.50 -2.06
C LEU A 54 -2.48 3.13 -1.68
N ILE A 55 -1.67 3.51 -2.67
CA ILE A 55 -0.35 4.10 -2.44
C ILE A 55 -0.51 5.44 -1.73
N GLU A 56 -1.41 6.32 -2.19
CA GLU A 56 -1.62 7.64 -1.59
C GLU A 56 -2.09 7.55 -0.13
N LEU A 57 -3.00 6.62 0.15
CA LEU A 57 -3.43 6.21 1.48
C LEU A 57 -2.25 5.81 2.37
N LEU A 58 -1.46 4.84 1.90
CA LEU A 58 -0.39 4.23 2.69
C LEU A 58 0.71 5.25 2.93
N GLU A 59 1.00 6.09 1.94
CA GLU A 59 1.94 7.19 2.04
C GLU A 59 1.50 8.18 3.13
N LYS A 60 0.23 8.62 3.14
CA LYS A 60 -0.27 9.50 4.21
C LYS A 60 -0.20 8.85 5.59
N ILE A 61 -0.58 7.59 5.71
CA ILE A 61 -0.57 6.88 7.00
C ILE A 61 0.86 6.67 7.49
N VAL A 62 1.76 6.16 6.65
CA VAL A 62 3.14 5.83 7.06
C VAL A 62 3.99 7.09 7.22
N LEU A 63 3.80 8.12 6.38
CA LEU A 63 4.58 9.36 6.45
C LEU A 63 4.03 10.39 7.44
N GLN A 64 2.70 10.55 7.55
CA GLN A 64 2.12 11.57 8.44
C GLN A 64 1.75 11.00 9.81
N ASN A 65 1.32 9.73 9.89
CA ASN A 65 0.95 9.11 11.15
C ASN A 65 2.13 8.35 11.76
N SER A 66 2.84 9.02 12.67
CA SER A 66 3.99 8.44 13.38
C SER A 66 3.69 7.11 14.08
N ALA A 67 2.42 6.81 14.43
CA ALA A 67 2.06 5.53 15.04
C ALA A 67 2.20 4.35 14.08
N PHE A 68 2.05 4.59 12.77
CA PHE A 68 2.17 3.59 11.73
C PHE A 68 3.50 3.62 11.00
N SER A 69 4.21 4.76 11.07
CA SER A 69 5.58 4.90 10.57
C SER A 69 6.49 3.77 11.06
N GLY A 70 6.36 3.28 12.29
CA GLY A 70 7.19 2.17 12.80
C GLY A 70 6.68 0.75 12.49
N ASN A 71 5.58 0.58 11.76
CA ASN A 71 4.99 -0.74 11.55
C ASN A 71 5.60 -1.45 10.33
N PHE A 72 6.44 -2.45 10.58
CA PHE A 72 7.03 -3.36 9.57
C PHE A 72 6.01 -3.84 8.52
N ASN A 73 4.83 -4.31 8.95
CA ASN A 73 3.82 -4.84 8.03
C ASN A 73 3.30 -3.79 7.04
N LEU A 74 3.07 -2.55 7.52
CA LEU A 74 2.56 -1.47 6.66
C LEU A 74 3.65 -0.89 5.77
N GLN A 75 4.89 -0.82 6.24
CA GLN A 75 6.03 -0.43 5.40
C GLN A 75 6.22 -1.44 4.26
N ASN A 76 6.23 -2.74 4.56
CA ASN A 76 6.33 -3.79 3.56
C ASN A 76 5.18 -3.72 2.55
N LEU A 77 3.97 -3.44 3.02
CA LEU A 77 2.81 -3.35 2.16
C LEU A 77 2.83 -2.10 1.26
N LEU A 78 3.24 -0.94 1.79
CA LEU A 78 3.45 0.28 1.00
C LEU A 78 4.46 0.03 -0.12
N ILE A 79 5.61 -0.56 0.20
CA ILE A 79 6.64 -0.82 -0.80
C ILE A 79 6.17 -1.87 -1.81
N SER A 80 5.56 -2.97 -1.36
CA SER A 80 5.02 -4.02 -2.25
C SER A 80 3.96 -3.49 -3.22
N THR A 81 3.13 -2.55 -2.77
CA THR A 81 2.10 -1.94 -3.60
C THR A 81 2.71 -0.92 -4.56
N ALA A 82 3.65 -0.11 -4.09
CA ALA A 82 4.40 0.82 -4.93
C ALA A 82 5.18 0.09 -6.02
N ILE A 83 5.80 -1.05 -5.73
CA ILE A 83 6.47 -1.90 -6.73
C ILE A 83 5.52 -2.25 -7.89
N LYS A 84 4.27 -2.61 -7.57
CA LYS A 84 3.29 -3.06 -8.56
C LYS A 84 2.64 -1.91 -9.34
N ALA A 85 2.38 -0.77 -8.70
CA ALA A 85 1.66 0.34 -9.32
C ALA A 85 2.55 1.50 -9.78
N ASP A 86 3.59 1.84 -9.02
CA ASP A 86 4.50 2.96 -9.30
C ASP A 86 5.92 2.71 -8.77
N PRO A 87 6.75 1.97 -9.53
CA PRO A 87 8.07 1.57 -9.08
C PRO A 87 9.05 2.75 -8.96
N SER A 88 8.73 3.90 -9.56
CA SER A 88 9.57 5.10 -9.47
C SER A 88 9.65 5.65 -8.05
N ARG A 89 8.60 5.46 -7.25
CA ARG A 89 8.52 5.94 -5.86
C ARG A 89 9.10 4.97 -4.83
N VAL A 90 9.23 3.69 -5.19
CA VAL A 90 9.78 2.63 -4.32
C VAL A 90 11.12 3.03 -3.74
N MET A 91 11.99 3.63 -4.55
CA MET A 91 13.31 4.04 -4.11
C MET A 91 13.27 5.14 -3.05
N ASP A 92 12.32 6.09 -3.13
CA ASP A 92 12.14 7.11 -2.09
C ASP A 92 11.66 6.47 -0.78
N TYR A 93 10.69 5.55 -0.86
CA TYR A 93 10.19 4.84 0.31
C TYR A 93 11.27 3.99 0.98
N VAL A 94 12.05 3.24 0.21
CA VAL A 94 13.18 2.44 0.73
C VAL A 94 14.25 3.32 1.39
N ASN A 95 14.48 4.54 0.92
CA ASN A 95 15.43 5.46 1.56
C ASN A 95 14.88 6.11 2.83
N ARG A 96 13.55 6.23 2.96
CA ARG A 96 12.90 6.90 4.10
C ARG A 96 12.45 5.93 5.20
N LEU A 97 12.17 4.69 4.84
CA LEU A 97 11.71 3.63 5.73
C LEU A 97 12.91 2.77 6.13
N ASP A 98 13.03 2.42 7.41
CA ASP A 98 14.16 1.62 7.93
C ASP A 98 13.71 0.30 8.58
N ASN A 99 12.39 0.10 8.76
CA ASN A 99 11.80 -1.04 9.46
C ASN A 99 11.16 -2.07 8.50
N PHE A 100 11.51 -2.03 7.22
CA PHE A 100 10.96 -2.94 6.21
C PHE A 100 11.88 -4.16 6.00
N ASP A 101 11.30 -5.25 5.51
CA ASP A 101 12.03 -6.49 5.23
C ASP A 101 12.59 -6.44 3.80
N GLY A 102 13.86 -6.07 3.68
CA GLY A 102 14.57 -5.99 2.40
C GLY A 102 14.47 -7.27 1.55
N PRO A 103 14.70 -8.47 2.12
CA PRO A 103 14.54 -9.74 1.42
C PRO A 103 13.12 -9.96 0.87
N ALA A 104 12.09 -9.83 1.71
CA ALA A 104 10.70 -10.07 1.30
C ALA A 104 10.22 -9.04 0.26
N VAL A 105 10.60 -7.77 0.43
CA VAL A 105 10.32 -6.71 -0.54
C VAL A 105 11.06 -6.95 -1.86
N GLY A 106 12.30 -7.43 -1.80
CA GLY A 106 13.09 -7.80 -2.96
C GLY A 106 12.46 -8.95 -3.76
N GLU A 107 11.94 -9.98 -3.09
CA GLU A 107 11.19 -11.06 -3.75
C GLU A 107 9.94 -10.55 -4.45
N VAL A 108 9.15 -9.69 -3.81
CA VAL A 108 7.96 -9.07 -4.42
C VAL A 108 8.35 -8.17 -5.61
N ALA A 109 9.48 -7.48 -5.55
CA ALA A 109 10.01 -6.67 -6.65
C ALA A 109 10.38 -7.51 -7.87
N ILE A 110 10.97 -8.69 -7.64
CA ILE A 110 11.34 -9.63 -8.69
C ILE A 110 10.08 -10.29 -9.28
N ASP A 111 9.14 -10.73 -8.43
CA ASP A 111 7.89 -11.38 -8.84
C ASP A 111 6.97 -10.44 -9.65
N SER A 112 6.93 -9.15 -9.27
CA SER A 112 6.11 -8.13 -9.95
C SER A 112 6.67 -7.69 -11.32
N MET A 113 7.70 -8.38 -11.83
CA MET A 113 8.24 -8.22 -13.18
C MET A 113 8.67 -6.78 -13.49
N LEU A 114 9.31 -6.11 -12.53
CA LEU A 114 10.13 -4.94 -12.83
C LEU A 114 11.25 -5.42 -13.76
N PRO A 115 11.37 -4.88 -14.97
CA PRO A 115 12.44 -5.29 -15.87
C PRO A 115 13.80 -5.04 -15.19
N LEU A 116 14.64 -6.07 -15.24
CA LEU A 116 15.90 -6.31 -14.53
C LEU A 116 16.93 -5.16 -14.50
N TYR A 117 16.69 -4.05 -15.18
CA TYR A 117 17.59 -2.90 -15.23
C TYR A 117 17.52 -1.96 -14.01
N CYS A 118 16.48 -2.05 -13.16
CA CYS A 118 16.35 -1.24 -11.94
C CYS A 118 16.89 -1.91 -10.66
N LEU A 119 17.36 -3.16 -10.73
CA LEU A 119 17.66 -4.01 -9.57
C LEU A 119 19.16 -4.22 -9.19
N PRO A 120 20.18 -3.50 -9.70
CA PRO A 120 21.56 -3.83 -9.30
C PRO A 120 21.85 -3.55 -7.81
N ASN A 121 21.03 -2.72 -7.14
CA ASN A 121 21.29 -2.31 -5.76
C ASN A 121 20.59 -3.19 -4.69
N ILE A 122 19.49 -3.86 -5.04
CA ILE A 122 18.72 -4.69 -4.08
C ILE A 122 19.25 -6.13 -4.04
N ALA A 123 19.77 -6.65 -5.16
CA ALA A 123 20.31 -8.01 -5.24
C ALA A 123 21.71 -8.19 -4.59
N PHE A 124 22.35 -7.12 -4.11
CA PHE A 124 23.72 -7.14 -3.58
C PHE A 124 23.84 -6.88 -2.07
N MET A 125 22.72 -6.64 -1.38
CA MET A 125 22.70 -6.64 0.09
C MET A 125 22.62 -8.09 0.58
N HIS A 126 23.79 -8.73 0.70
CA HIS A 126 23.99 -9.98 1.42
C HIS A 126 24.91 -9.74 2.62
#